data_AF-A0A517NTB9-F1
#
_entry.id   AF-A0A517NTB9-F1
#
_cell.length_a   1.000
_cell.length_b   1.000
_cell.length_c   1.000
_cell.angle_alpha   90.00
_cell.angle_beta   90.00
_cell.angle_gamma   90.00
#
_symmetry.space_group_name_H-M   'P 1'
#
loop_
_entity.id
_entity.type
_entity.pdbx_description
1 polymer ?
#
loop_
_entity_poly.entity_id
_entity_poly.type
_entity_poly.pdbx_seq_one_letter_code
_entity_poly.pdbx_strand_id
1 'polypeptide(L)'
;MPDSNKVPIQQIESFLLRCWLIGFGFLLLIFVVQQLMAGTVYQIHQSLFDLSSHELDVIFYCAMGLIKLFVLVFFLIPWLALKSMPR
;
A
#
# COMPACT_ATOMS: atom_id res chain seq x y z
N MET A 1 8.03 -21.23 -32.03
CA MET A 1 8.92 -20.33 -31.29
C MET A 1 8.07 -19.66 -30.21
N PRO A 2 8.28 -19.90 -28.91
CA PRO A 2 7.54 -19.17 -27.89
C PRO A 2 7.81 -17.68 -28.10
N ASP A 3 6.74 -16.91 -28.21
CA ASP A 3 6.77 -15.49 -28.50
C ASP A 3 7.65 -14.79 -27.45
N SER A 4 8.81 -14.27 -27.87
CA SER A 4 9.85 -13.71 -26.97
C SER A 4 9.31 -12.61 -26.05
N ASN A 5 8.18 -12.02 -26.42
CA ASN A 5 7.49 -10.96 -25.67
C ASN A 5 6.65 -11.50 -24.49
N LYS A 6 6.32 -12.79 -24.45
CA LYS A 6 5.47 -13.37 -23.39
C LYS A 6 6.19 -13.53 -22.05
N VAL A 7 7.48 -13.87 -22.07
CA VAL A 7 8.29 -14.05 -20.86
C VAL A 7 8.43 -12.75 -20.04
N PRO A 8 8.83 -11.60 -20.63
CA PRO A 8 8.95 -10.35 -19.87
C PRO A 8 7.60 -9.84 -19.33
N ILE A 9 6.51 -10.00 -20.07
CA ILE A 9 5.17 -9.57 -19.60
C ILE A 9 4.72 -10.40 -18.38
N GLN A 10 4.96 -11.71 -18.38
CA GLN A 10 4.67 -12.57 -17.22
C GLN A 10 5.51 -12.21 -15.99
N GLN A 11 6.77 -11.82 -16.19
CA GLN A 11 7.64 -11.34 -15.11
C GLN A 11 7.12 -10.04 -14.50
N ILE A 12 6.71 -9.09 -15.33
CA ILE A 12 6.12 -7.81 -14.88
C ILE A 12 4.78 -8.06 -14.17
N GLU A 13 3.91 -8.93 -14.69
CA GLU A 13 2.66 -9.33 -14.02
C GLU A 13 2.95 -9.90 -12.62
N SER A 14 3.89 -10.84 -12.49
CA SER A 14 4.23 -11.42 -11.19
C SER A 14 4.81 -10.37 -10.23
N PHE A 15 5.66 -9.47 -10.73
CA PHE A 15 6.25 -8.40 -9.94
C PHE A 15 5.20 -7.43 -9.40
N LEU A 16 4.31 -6.92 -10.26
CA LEU A 16 3.25 -5.99 -9.86
C LEU A 16 2.33 -6.59 -8.79
N LEU A 17 2.00 -7.89 -8.90
CA LEU A 17 1.18 -8.57 -7.91
C LEU A 17 1.87 -8.67 -6.55
N ARG A 18 3.18 -8.97 -6.54
CA ARG A 18 3.98 -9.03 -5.30
C ARG A 18 4.09 -7.65 -4.64
N CYS A 19 4.34 -6.60 -5.43
CA CYS A 19 4.35 -5.22 -4.94
C CYS A 19 3.00 -4.82 -4.36
N TRP A 20 1.90 -5.16 -5.03
CA TRP A 20 0.56 -4.93 -4.50
C TRP A 20 0.34 -5.67 -3.18
N LEU A 21 0.71 -6.95 -3.08
CA LEU A 21 0.51 -7.75 -1.88
C LEU A 21 1.32 -7.21 -0.69
N ILE A 22 2.58 -6.83 -0.92
CA ILE A 22 3.44 -6.20 0.10
C ILE A 22 2.86 -4.85 0.53
N GLY A 23 2.47 -4.00 -0.43
CA GLY A 23 1.88 -2.69 -0.14
C GLY A 23 0.58 -2.80 0.64
N PHE A 24 -0.26 -3.78 0.30
CA PHE A 24 -1.50 -4.05 1.04
C PHE A 24 -1.22 -4.63 2.43
N GLY A 25 -0.25 -5.52 2.56
CA GLY A 25 0.21 -6.03 3.86
C GLY A 25 0.75 -4.92 4.76
N PHE A 26 1.47 -3.95 4.19
CA PHE A 26 1.96 -2.78 4.93
C PHE A 26 0.82 -1.89 5.42
N LEU A 27 -0.22 -1.67 4.61
CA LEU A 27 -1.43 -0.97 5.03
C LEU A 27 -2.13 -1.67 6.20
N LEU A 28 -2.27 -3.00 6.13
CA LEU A 28 -2.84 -3.79 7.22
C LEU A 28 -1.97 -3.71 8.48
N LEU A 29 -0.65 -3.75 8.34
CA LEU A 29 0.27 -3.63 9.46
C LEU A 29 0.12 -2.26 10.15
N ILE A 30 0.10 -1.16 9.39
CA ILE A 30 -0.14 0.17 9.96
C ILE A 30 -1.50 0.21 10.66
N PHE A 31 -2.54 -0.33 10.04
CA PHE A 31 -3.88 -0.37 10.64
C PHE A 31 -3.89 -1.14 11.96
N VAL A 32 -3.27 -2.32 12.01
CA VAL A 32 -3.18 -3.13 13.24
C VAL A 32 -2.37 -2.42 14.33
N VAL A 33 -1.24 -1.81 13.98
CA VAL A 33 -0.42 -1.03 14.92
C VAL A 33 -1.22 0.14 15.49
N GLN A 34 -1.96 0.86 14.65
CA GLN A 34 -2.83 1.95 15.11
C GLN A 34 -3.92 1.45 16.06
N GLN A 35 -4.56 0.30 15.78
CA GLN A 35 -5.61 -0.23 16.66
C GLN A 35 -5.07 -0.78 17.98
N LEU A 36 -3.92 -1.45 17.98
CA LEU A 36 -3.37 -2.11 19.18
C LEU A 36 -2.45 -1.21 20.01
N MET A 37 -1.77 -0.26 19.38
CA MET A 37 -0.74 0.57 19.99
C MET A 37 -1.06 2.07 19.92
N ALA A 38 -2.31 2.43 19.61
CA ALA A 38 -2.80 3.80 19.54
C ALA A 38 -2.26 4.65 20.70
N GLY A 39 -2.48 4.23 21.95
CA GLY A 39 -2.06 5.00 23.14
C GLY A 39 -0.57 5.36 23.16
N THR A 40 0.31 4.41 22.85
CA THR A 40 1.76 4.64 22.81
C THR A 40 2.16 5.53 21.63
N VAL A 41 1.56 5.31 20.46
CA VAL A 41 1.83 6.09 19.25
C VAL A 41 1.40 7.55 19.42
N TYR A 42 0.21 7.79 19.99
CA TYR A 42 -0.23 9.15 20.33
C TYR A 42 0.75 9.77 21.32
N GLN A 43 1.05 9.15 22.46
CA GLN A 43 1.95 9.75 23.46
C GLN A 43 3.31 10.19 22.88
N ILE A 44 3.92 9.35 22.03
CA ILE A 44 5.20 9.68 21.39
C ILE A 44 5.04 10.87 20.44
N HIS A 45 4.03 10.85 19.57
CA HIS A 45 3.86 11.89 18.55
C HIS A 45 3.33 13.21 19.13
N GLN A 46 2.47 13.16 20.15
CA GLN A 46 2.03 14.34 20.89
C GLN A 46 3.20 15.01 21.60
N SER A 47 4.09 14.23 22.24
CA SER A 47 5.29 14.77 22.91
C SER A 47 6.29 15.42 21.94
N LEU A 48 6.46 14.84 20.75
CA LEU A 48 7.42 15.34 19.76
C LEU A 48 6.92 16.53 18.94
N PHE A 49 5.61 16.60 18.68
CA PHE A 49 5.04 17.53 17.70
C PHE A 49 3.91 18.41 18.24
N ASP A 50 3.55 18.27 19.53
CA ASP A 50 2.46 19.00 20.20
C ASP A 50 1.11 18.91 19.47
N LEU A 51 0.84 17.73 18.91
CA LEU A 51 -0.38 17.46 18.15
C LEU A 51 -1.51 16.98 19.05
N SER A 52 -2.75 17.33 18.73
CA SER A 52 -3.92 16.69 19.32
C SER A 52 -4.10 15.27 18.78
N SER A 53 -4.81 14.41 19.53
CA SER A 53 -5.15 13.06 19.06
C SER A 53 -5.94 13.10 17.76
N HIS A 54 -6.81 14.11 17.59
CA HIS A 54 -7.59 14.29 16.36
C HIS A 54 -6.69 14.62 15.14
N GLU A 55 -5.70 15.49 15.30
CA GLU A 55 -4.76 15.80 14.21
C GLU A 55 -3.96 14.56 13.81
N LEU A 56 -3.54 13.76 14.79
CA LEU A 56 -2.86 12.50 14.53
C LEU A 56 -3.78 11.51 13.79
N ASP A 57 -5.06 11.42 14.14
CA ASP A 57 -6.04 10.60 13.42
C ASP A 57 -6.17 11.02 11.96
N VAL A 58 -6.29 12.32 11.71
CA VAL A 58 -6.39 12.87 10.35
C VAL A 58 -5.12 12.56 9.57
N ILE A 59 -3.94 12.76 10.15
CA ILE A 59 -2.66 12.47 9.49
C ILE A 59 -2.54 10.99 9.16
N PHE A 60 -2.82 10.09 10.10
CA PHE A 60 -2.76 8.64 9.85
C PHE A 60 -3.81 8.19 8.83
N TYR A 61 -5.01 8.74 8.89
CA TYR A 61 -6.06 8.45 7.92
C TYR A 61 -5.68 8.92 6.51
N CYS A 62 -5.16 10.14 6.37
CA CYS A 62 -4.65 10.66 5.11
C CYS A 62 -3.47 9.85 4.58
N ALA A 63 -2.52 9.49 5.45
CA ALA A 63 -1.37 8.65 5.08
C ALA A 63 -1.83 7.26 4.59
N MET A 64 -2.75 6.61 5.30
CA MET A 64 -3.34 5.34 4.86
C MET A 64 -4.07 5.49 3.52
N GLY A 65 -4.83 6.58 3.34
CA GLY A 65 -5.50 6.89 2.08
C GLY A 65 -4.53 7.05 0.90
N LEU A 66 -3.46 7.81 1.09
CA LEU A 66 -2.43 8.05 0.07
C LEU A 66 -1.67 6.77 -0.28
N ILE A 67 -1.24 6.00 0.71
CA ILE A 67 -0.57 4.71 0.48
C ILE A 67 -1.53 3.74 -0.23
N LYS A 68 -2.81 3.70 0.16
CA LYS A 68 -3.83 2.89 -0.51
C LYS A 68 -3.99 3.28 -1.97
N LEU A 69 -4.10 4.57 -2.28
CA LEU A 69 -4.15 5.05 -3.66
C LEU A 69 -2.89 4.69 -4.43
N PHE A 70 -1.71 4.90 -3.85
CA PHE A 70 -0.45 4.54 -4.48
C PHE A 70 -0.39 3.04 -4.83
N VAL A 71 -0.72 2.18 -3.87
CA VAL A 71 -0.70 0.72 -4.05
C VAL A 71 -1.71 0.27 -5.11
N LEU A 72 -2.90 0.88 -5.16
CA LEU A 72 -3.90 0.56 -6.17
C LEU A 72 -3.50 1.06 -7.56
N VAL A 73 -3.11 2.33 -7.69
CA VAL A 73 -2.84 2.99 -8.97
C VAL A 73 -1.57 2.48 -9.63
N PHE A 74 -0.50 2.25 -8.87
CA PHE A 74 0.80 1.87 -9.44
C PHE A 74 1.05 0.36 -9.48
N PHE A 75 0.31 -0.45 -8.71
CA PHE A 75 0.52 -1.90 -8.69
C PHE A 75 -0.72 -2.69 -9.13
N LEU A 76 -1.87 -2.50 -8.48
CA LEU A 76 -3.06 -3.32 -8.77
C LEU A 76 -3.66 -3.04 -10.15
N ILE A 77 -3.86 -1.77 -10.49
CA ILE A 77 -4.48 -1.38 -11.76
C ILE A 77 -3.61 -1.81 -12.95
N PRO A 78 -2.28 -1.58 -12.96
CA PRO A 78 -1.41 -2.07 -14.02
C PRO A 78 -1.38 -3.61 -14.10
N TRP A 79 -1.42 -4.30 -12.96
CA TRP A 79 -1.53 -5.77 -12.93
C TRP A 79 -2.82 -6.25 -13.60
N LEU A 80 -3.98 -5.65 -13.25
CA LEU A 80 -5.27 -5.97 -13.85
C LEU A 80 -5.28 -5.70 -15.37
N ALA A 81 -4.66 -4.60 -15.81
CA ALA A 81 -4.56 -4.27 -17.23
C ALA A 81 -3.73 -5.30 -18.01
N LEU A 82 -2.60 -5.76 -17.46
CA LEU A 82 -1.79 -6.82 -18.08
C LEU A 82 -2.49 -8.20 -18.04
N LYS A 83 -3.31 -8.44 -17.02
CA LYS A 83 -4.11 -9.65 -16.87
C LYS A 83 -5.23 -9.74 -17.89
N SER A 84 -5.89 -8.62 -18.18
CA SER A 84 -7.05 -8.56 -19.08
C SER A 84 -6.67 -8.58 -20.56
N MET A 85 -5.41 -8.33 -20.89
CA MET A 85 -4.92 -8.36 -22.27
C MET A 85 -4.99 -9.79 -22.85
N PRO A 86 -5.62 -9.99 -24.02
CA PRO A 86 -5.65 -11.30 -24.69
C PRO A 86 -4.24 -11.76 -25.11
N ARG A 87 -3.94 -13.06 -25.01
CA ARG A 87 -2.59 -13.65 -25.16
C ARG A 87 -2.51 -14.75 -26.20
#